data_AF-A0A536GM57-F1
#
_entry.id   AF-A0A536GM57-F1
#
_cell.length_a   1.000
_cell.length_b   1.000
_cell.length_c   1.000
_cell.angle_alpha   90.00
_cell.angle_beta   90.00
_cell.angle_gamma   90.00
#
_symmetry.space_group_name_H-M   'P 1'
#
loop_
_entity.id
_entity.type
_entity.pdbx_description
1 polymer ?
#
loop_
_entity_poly.entity_id
_entity_poly.type
_entity_poly.pdbx_seq_one_letter_code
_entity_poly.pdbx_strand_id
1 'polypeptide(L)'
;MAQAISASTKRLSINSSVLTKWARRTVFYILLLAFWQVLASLAIWPDYLFPGPLAVFNSLVNGFQNGLYLQSTFASLQRLAVGYIIALVVGMVLGLLI
;
A
#
# COMPACT_ATOMS: atom_id res chain seq x y z
N MET A 1 43.52 29.59 -25.91
CA MET A 1 42.07 29.82 -25.64
C MET A 1 41.14 28.74 -26.23
N ALA A 2 41.59 27.79 -27.06
CA ALA A 2 40.71 26.80 -27.73
C ALA A 2 40.56 25.42 -27.03
N GLN A 3 41.20 25.20 -25.87
CA GLN A 3 41.22 23.87 -25.21
C GLN A 3 40.12 23.67 -24.14
N ALA A 4 39.29 24.68 -23.85
CA ALA A 4 38.30 24.62 -22.78
C ALA A 4 36.95 23.97 -23.17
N ILE A 5 36.75 23.59 -24.45
CA ILE A 5 35.44 23.13 -24.96
C ILE A 5 35.33 21.60 -25.02
N SER A 6 36.44 20.83 -24.89
CA SER A 6 36.40 19.36 -25.04
C SER A 6 35.93 18.59 -23.79
N ALA A 7 35.76 19.26 -22.65
CA ALA A 7 35.47 18.59 -21.36
C ALA A 7 33.97 18.27 -21.13
N SER A 8 33.05 18.71 -21.99
CA SER A 8 31.59 18.60 -21.77
C SER A 8 30.92 17.35 -22.38
N THR A 9 31.71 16.38 -22.84
CA THR A 9 31.17 15.22 -23.60
C THR A 9 31.36 13.87 -22.90
N LYS A 10 31.51 13.87 -21.57
CA LYS A 10 31.37 12.62 -20.80
C LYS A 10 29.88 12.34 -20.63
N ARG A 11 29.28 11.85 -21.72
CA ARG A 11 27.95 11.23 -21.77
C ARG A 11 27.68 10.53 -20.44
N LEU A 12 26.52 10.84 -19.87
CA LEU A 12 25.87 10.08 -18.82
C LEU A 12 25.88 8.60 -19.23
N SER A 13 26.94 7.89 -18.85
CA SER A 13 27.09 6.46 -19.07
C SER A 13 26.17 5.82 -18.06
N ILE A 14 24.89 5.72 -18.43
CA ILE A 14 23.92 4.94 -17.66
C ILE A 14 24.42 3.51 -17.75
N ASN A 15 24.98 3.05 -16.63
CA ASN A 15 25.51 1.72 -16.45
C ASN A 15 24.36 0.72 -16.71
N SER A 16 24.30 0.20 -17.94
CA SER A 16 23.23 -0.67 -18.45
C SER A 16 23.09 -1.98 -17.66
N SER A 17 24.13 -2.35 -16.92
CA SER A 17 24.11 -3.47 -15.97
C SER A 17 23.16 -3.23 -14.79
N VAL A 18 22.95 -1.98 -14.38
CA VAL A 18 22.00 -1.62 -13.32
C VAL A 18 20.59 -1.68 -13.88
N LEU A 19 20.34 -1.07 -15.05
CA LEU A 19 19.06 -1.13 -15.76
C LEU A 19 18.59 -2.56 -16.00
N THR A 20 19.46 -3.45 -16.46
CA THR A 20 19.12 -4.87 -16.69
C THR A 20 18.86 -5.63 -15.40
N LYS A 21 19.58 -5.34 -14.30
CA LYS A 21 19.31 -5.93 -12.98
C LYS A 21 17.92 -5.55 -12.46
N TRP A 22 17.57 -4.26 -12.52
CA TRP A 22 16.25 -3.79 -12.08
C TRP A 22 15.14 -4.28 -13.02
N ALA A 23 15.34 -4.23 -14.33
CA ALA A 23 14.39 -4.75 -15.31
C ALA A 23 14.09 -6.23 -15.09
N ARG A 24 15.12 -7.07 -14.87
CA ARG A 24 14.93 -8.50 -14.58
C ARG A 24 14.08 -8.71 -13.32
N ARG A 25 14.32 -7.91 -12.29
CA ARG A 25 13.57 -7.99 -11.02
C ARG A 25 12.11 -7.57 -11.21
N THR A 26 11.85 -6.48 -11.93
CA THR A 26 10.49 -6.01 -12.25
C THR A 26 9.73 -7.03 -13.09
N VAL A 27 10.37 -7.59 -14.13
CA VAL A 27 9.77 -8.63 -14.98
C VAL A 27 9.39 -9.86 -14.16
N PHE A 28 10.25 -10.29 -13.23
CA PHE A 28 9.93 -11.41 -12.34
C PHE A 28 8.66 -11.14 -11.50
N TYR A 29 8.55 -9.95 -10.89
CA TYR A 29 7.34 -9.58 -10.14
C TYR A 29 6.09 -9.48 -11.02
N ILE A 30 6.22 -8.93 -12.23
CA ILE A 30 5.10 -8.87 -13.18
C ILE A 30 4.64 -10.28 -13.56
N LEU A 31 5.57 -11.19 -13.87
CA LEU A 31 5.24 -12.58 -14.19
C LEU A 31 4.59 -13.29 -13.00
N LEU A 32 5.06 -13.03 -11.78
CA LEU A 32 4.46 -13.59 -10.56
C LEU A 32 3.03 -13.08 -10.36
N LEU A 33 2.78 -11.78 -10.54
CA LEU A 33 1.44 -11.20 -10.47
C LEU A 33 0.53 -11.71 -11.59
N ALA A 34 1.05 -11.87 -12.81
CA ALA A 34 0.30 -12.43 -13.92
C ALA A 34 -0.07 -13.90 -13.66
N PHE A 35 0.87 -14.69 -13.14
CA PHE A 35 0.59 -16.07 -12.72
C PHE A 35 -0.49 -16.11 -11.64
N TRP A 36 -0.39 -15.25 -10.62
CA TRP A 36 -1.43 -15.13 -9.59
C TRP A 36 -2.79 -14.73 -10.18
N GLN A 37 -2.84 -13.75 -11.09
CA GLN A 37 -4.06 -13.35 -11.77
C GLN A 37 -4.68 -14.52 -12.56
N VAL A 38 -3.87 -15.32 -13.24
CA VAL A 38 -4.32 -16.52 -13.95
C VAL A 38 -4.89 -17.53 -12.96
N LEU A 39 -4.18 -17.84 -11.87
CA LEU A 39 -4.66 -18.77 -10.84
C LEU A 39 -5.96 -18.30 -10.20
N ALA A 40 -6.11 -16.99 -9.96
CA ALA A 40 -7.36 -16.43 -9.46
C ALA A 40 -8.49 -16.55 -10.49
N SER A 41 -8.21 -16.30 -11.78
CA SER A 41 -9.22 -16.44 -12.85
C SER A 41 -9.64 -17.88 -13.15
N LEU A 42 -8.87 -18.87 -12.71
CA LEU A 42 -9.25 -20.29 -12.85
C LEU A 42 -10.47 -20.65 -11.98
N ALA A 43 -10.99 -19.72 -11.15
CA ALA A 43 -12.23 -19.86 -10.37
C ALA A 43 -12.31 -21.14 -9.52
N ILE A 44 -11.16 -21.72 -9.17
CA ILE A 44 -11.05 -22.89 -8.27
C ILE A 44 -11.58 -22.52 -6.88
N TRP A 45 -11.43 -21.25 -6.50
CA TRP A 45 -11.96 -20.69 -5.26
C TRP A 45 -12.98 -19.58 -5.57
N PRO A 46 -13.95 -19.38 -4.67
CA PRO A 46 -14.83 -18.21 -4.73
C PRO A 46 -14.04 -16.91 -4.77
N ASP A 47 -14.51 -15.95 -5.57
CA ASP A 47 -13.84 -14.65 -5.77
C ASP A 47 -13.62 -13.85 -4.48
N TYR A 48 -14.44 -14.11 -3.44
CA TYR A 48 -14.27 -13.48 -2.14
C TYR A 48 -13.15 -14.11 -1.29
N LEU A 49 -12.78 -15.37 -1.55
CA LEU A 49 -11.69 -16.07 -0.86
C LEU A 49 -10.34 -15.83 -1.54
N PHE A 50 -10.33 -15.73 -2.87
CA PHE A 50 -9.10 -15.57 -3.63
C PHE A 50 -9.24 -14.57 -4.78
N PRO A 51 -9.46 -13.27 -4.47
CA PRO A 51 -9.55 -12.24 -5.49
C PRO A 51 -8.19 -12.07 -6.19
N GLY A 52 -8.22 -11.85 -7.50
CA GLY A 52 -7.02 -11.55 -8.27
C GLY A 52 -6.38 -10.22 -7.85
N PRO A 53 -5.08 -10.01 -8.12
CA PRO A 53 -4.35 -8.81 -7.76
C PRO A 53 -4.99 -7.51 -8.28
N LEU A 54 -5.61 -7.53 -9.45
CA LEU A 54 -6.34 -6.37 -9.99
C LEU A 54 -7.60 -6.03 -9.18
N ALA A 55 -8.33 -7.06 -8.72
CA ALA A 55 -9.51 -6.86 -7.90
C ALA A 55 -9.14 -6.31 -6.51
N VAL A 56 -8.03 -6.77 -5.93
CA VAL A 56 -7.46 -6.22 -4.70
C VAL A 56 -7.08 -4.74 -4.90
N PHE A 57 -6.40 -4.41 -5.99
CA PHE A 57 -6.03 -3.03 -6.31
C PHE A 57 -7.26 -2.13 -6.49
N ASN A 58 -8.26 -2.57 -7.24
CA ASN A 58 -9.51 -1.83 -7.40
C ASN A 58 -10.24 -1.65 -6.07
N SER A 59 -10.28 -2.68 -5.22
CA SER A 59 -10.90 -2.59 -3.89
C SER A 59 -10.20 -1.58 -3.00
N LEU A 60 -8.86 -1.55 -3.03
CA LEU A 60 -8.05 -0.54 -2.36
C LEU A 60 -8.40 0.86 -2.86
N VAL A 61 -8.33 1.10 -4.18
CA VAL A 61 -8.61 2.43 -4.76
C VAL A 61 -10.04 2.88 -4.45
N ASN A 62 -11.03 2.00 -4.64
CA ASN A 62 -12.44 2.30 -4.35
C ASN A 62 -12.67 2.58 -2.87
N GLY A 63 -12.07 1.81 -1.96
CA GLY A 63 -12.22 2.04 -0.52
C GLY A 63 -11.59 3.34 -0.06
N PHE A 64 -10.49 3.78 -0.69
CA PHE A 64 -9.90 5.10 -0.46
C PHE A 64 -10.72 6.24 -1.09
N GLN A 65 -11.20 6.09 -2.32
CA GLN A 65 -12.01 7.10 -3.02
C GLN A 65 -13.36 7.34 -2.34
N ASN A 66 -14.01 6.28 -1.88
CA ASN A 66 -15.31 6.36 -1.20
C ASN A 66 -15.19 6.87 0.25
N GLY A 67 -13.97 7.11 0.75
CA GLY A 67 -13.73 7.50 2.14
C GLY A 67 -14.11 6.43 3.17
N LEU A 68 -14.52 5.24 2.73
CA LEU A 68 -15.01 4.15 3.57
C LEU A 68 -13.97 3.73 4.61
N TYR A 69 -12.69 3.66 4.23
CA TYR A 69 -11.63 3.31 5.17
C TYR A 69 -11.45 4.36 6.28
N LEU A 70 -11.44 5.64 5.90
CA LEU A 70 -11.31 6.73 6.87
C LEU A 70 -12.54 6.84 7.76
N GLN A 71 -13.74 6.75 7.19
CA GLN A 71 -15.00 6.80 7.93
C GLN A 71 -15.12 5.64 8.91
N SER A 72 -14.79 4.41 8.47
CA SER A 72 -14.84 3.22 9.33
C SER A 72 -13.79 3.26 10.44
N THR A 73 -12.59 3.77 10.13
CA THR A 73 -11.53 3.99 11.12
C THR A 73 -11.98 5.02 12.15
N PHE A 74 -12.53 6.15 11.70
CA PHE A 74 -13.01 7.20 12.59
C PHE A 74 -14.17 6.74 13.46
N ALA A 75 -15.13 6.01 12.91
CA ALA A 75 -16.23 5.41 13.67
C ALA A 75 -15.72 4.43 14.76
N SER A 76 -14.69 3.65 14.46
CA SER A 76 -14.07 2.73 15.42
C SER A 76 -13.35 3.50 16.53
N LEU A 77 -12.57 4.54 16.18
CA LEU A 77 -11.90 5.42 17.13
C LEU A 77 -12.90 6.17 18.02
N GLN A 78 -14.01 6.64 17.46
CA GLN A 78 -15.06 7.33 18.21
C GLN A 78 -15.66 6.42 19.27
N ARG A 79 -15.95 5.14 18.95
CA ARG A 79 -16.44 4.17 19.93
C ARG A 79 -15.45 3.96 21.08
N LEU A 80 -14.15 3.85 20.76
CA LEU A 80 -13.10 3.72 21.77
C LEU A 80 -13.00 4.96 22.65
N ALA A 81 -13.01 6.16 22.05
CA ALA A 81 -12.92 7.42 22.77
C ALA A 81 -14.09 7.60 23.76
N VAL A 82 -15.32 7.31 23.33
CA VAL A 82 -16.51 7.38 24.21
C VAL A 82 -16.39 6.39 25.37
N GLY A 83 -16.04 5.13 25.09
CA GLY A 83 -15.86 4.13 26.15
C GLY A 83 -14.76 4.52 27.14
N TYR A 84 -13.66 5.08 26.64
CA TYR A 84 -12.56 5.55 27.48
C TYR A 84 -12.96 6.73 28.38
N ILE A 85 -13.70 7.71 27.86
CA ILE A 85 -14.19 8.84 28.66
C ILE A 85 -15.11 8.36 29.78
N ILE A 86 -16.02 7.43 29.49
CA ILE A 86 -16.91 6.85 30.50
C ILE A 86 -16.08 6.15 31.57
N ALA A 87 -15.12 5.32 31.18
CA ALA A 87 -14.24 4.62 32.11
C ALA A 87 -13.42 5.59 32.98
N LEU A 88 -12.93 6.69 32.40
CA LEU A 88 -12.21 7.73 33.14
C LEU A 88 -13.10 8.42 34.17
N VAL A 89 -14.30 8.84 33.80
CA VAL A 89 -15.23 9.52 34.71
C VAL A 89 -15.63 8.59 35.85
N VAL A 90 -16.03 7.35 35.53
CA VAL A 90 -16.42 6.36 36.54
C VAL A 90 -15.24 6.01 37.45
N GLY A 91 -14.07 5.75 36.87
CA GLY A 91 -12.86 5.45 37.63
C GLY A 91 -12.41 6.60 38.52
N MET A 92 -12.51 7.84 38.06
CA MET A 92 -12.20 9.03 38.86
C MET A 92 -13.18 9.19 40.02
N VAL A 93 -14.49 9.07 39.78
CA VAL A 93 -15.50 9.19 40.84
C VAL A 93 -15.32 8.10 41.89
N LEU A 94 -15.13 6.85 41.47
CA LEU A 94 -14.87 5.75 42.40
C LEU A 94 -13.56 5.93 43.16
N GLY A 95 -12.49 6.37 42.49
CA GLY A 95 -11.19 6.60 43.12
C GLY A 95 -11.17 7.76 44.13
N LEU A 96 -12.08 8.73 44.02
CA LEU A 96 -12.25 9.80 45.01
C LEU A 96 -13.15 9.39 46.19
N LEU A 97 -14.03 8.40 46.00
CA LEU A 97 -14.96 7.92 47.02
C LEU A 97 -14.34 6.90 47.98
N ILE A 98 -13.28 6.22 47.54
CA ILE A 98 -12.50 5.26 48.32
C ILE A 98 -11.36 6.01 49.02
#